data_AF-A0A0U3DS17-F1
#
_entry.id   AF-A0A0U3DS17-F1
#
_cell.length_a   1.000
_cell.length_b   1.000
_cell.length_c   1.000
_cell.angle_alpha   90.00
_cell.angle_beta   90.00
_cell.angle_gamma   90.00
#
_symmetry.space_group_name_H-M   'P 1'
#
loop_
_entity.id
_entity.type
_entity.pdbx_description
1 polymer ?
#
loop_
_entity_poly.entity_id
_entity_poly.type
_entity_poly.pdbx_seq_one_letter_code
_entity_poly.pdbx_strand_id
1 'polypeptide(L)'
;STHANHPYHLVDHSPWPLTGALGALVTVSGLLKWFHHYSSSLLMLGLLITTLTMIQWWRDITREGTFQGLHTYPVTLGLRWGMILFIVSEVFFFLSFFWAFFHSSLVPTSELGVCWPPAGIIPFNPLQIPLLNTAILLASGVTVTWAHHGLMENNHSQSLQGLFFTVILGIYFTILQ
;
A
#
# COMPACT_ATOMS: atom_id res chain seq x y z
N SER A 1 -5.57 8.22 -42.05
CA SER A 1 -6.37 8.38 -40.82
C SER A 1 -5.40 8.51 -39.65
N THR A 2 -5.54 9.54 -38.82
CA THR A 2 -4.68 9.79 -37.65
C THR A 2 -5.17 9.09 -36.38
N HIS A 3 -6.17 8.22 -36.49
CA HIS A 3 -6.71 7.43 -35.39
C HIS A 3 -6.05 6.05 -35.34
N ALA A 4 -5.68 5.63 -34.13
CA ALA A 4 -5.24 4.28 -33.87
C ALA A 4 -6.41 3.29 -34.10
N ASN A 5 -6.13 2.18 -34.77
CA ASN A 5 -7.11 1.13 -35.08
C ASN A 5 -7.26 0.08 -33.95
N HIS A 6 -6.83 0.41 -32.72
CA HIS A 6 -6.91 -0.49 -31.57
C HIS A 6 -7.33 0.29 -30.31
N PRO A 7 -7.96 -0.38 -29.32
CA PRO A 7 -8.45 0.30 -28.14
C PRO A 7 -7.41 0.43 -27.02
N TYR A 8 -6.18 -0.04 -27.22
CA TYR A 8 -5.10 0.03 -26.23
C TYR A 8 -4.43 1.41 -26.18
N HIS A 9 -3.96 1.77 -24.98
CA HIS A 9 -3.17 2.96 -24.73
C HIS A 9 -1.71 2.72 -25.11
N LEU A 10 -1.19 3.53 -26.04
CA LEU A 10 0.25 3.61 -26.34
C LEU A 10 0.84 4.75 -25.51
N VAL A 11 1.59 4.38 -24.47
CA VAL A 11 2.15 5.34 -23.52
C VAL A 11 3.33 6.08 -24.15
N ASP A 12 3.38 7.40 -23.95
CA ASP A 12 4.50 8.23 -24.35
C ASP A 12 5.79 7.87 -23.59
N HIS A 13 6.94 8.27 -24.13
CA HIS A 13 8.21 8.07 -23.44
C HIS A 13 8.23 8.82 -22.10
N SER A 14 8.38 8.09 -21.00
CA SER A 14 8.44 8.64 -19.65
C SER A 14 9.79 8.39 -18.99
N PRO A 15 10.33 9.37 -18.22
CA PRO A 15 11.57 9.20 -17.48
C PRO A 15 11.38 8.41 -16.18
N TRP A 16 10.13 8.23 -15.73
CA TRP A 16 9.79 7.70 -14.40
C TRP A 16 10.34 6.31 -14.11
N PRO A 17 10.31 5.33 -15.05
CA PRO A 17 10.89 4.01 -14.81
C PRO A 17 12.39 4.08 -14.48
N LEU A 18 13.15 4.93 -15.18
CA LEU A 18 14.58 5.10 -14.94
C LEU A 18 14.84 5.75 -13.58
N THR A 19 14.13 6.83 -13.27
CA THR A 19 14.28 7.52 -11.98
C THR A 19 13.84 6.65 -10.80
N GLY A 20 12.82 5.81 -10.99
CA GLY A 20 12.37 4.85 -9.97
C GLY A 20 13.40 3.75 -9.73
N ALA A 21 14.00 3.20 -10.80
CA ALA A 21 15.07 2.21 -10.69
C ALA A 21 16.33 2.78 -9.99
N LEU A 22 16.73 4.01 -10.35
CA LEU A 22 17.82 4.72 -9.66
C LEU A 22 17.47 5.01 -8.20
N GLY A 23 16.22 5.43 -7.92
CA GLY A 23 15.73 5.62 -6.56
C GLY A 23 15.85 4.34 -5.73
N ALA A 24 15.40 3.20 -6.26
CA ALA A 24 15.52 1.91 -5.60
C ALA A 24 16.99 1.52 -5.33
N LEU A 25 17.87 1.67 -6.32
CA LEU A 25 19.31 1.41 -6.15
C LEU A 25 19.93 2.27 -5.04
N VAL A 26 19.62 3.56 -5.03
CA VAL A 26 20.09 4.50 -3.99
C VAL A 26 19.52 4.13 -2.63
N THR A 27 18.24 3.72 -2.52
CA THR A 27 17.68 3.28 -1.22
C THR A 27 18.39 2.04 -0.67
N VAL A 28 18.62 1.01 -1.50
CA VAL A 28 19.28 -0.25 -1.06
C VAL A 28 20.73 0.01 -0.69
N SER A 29 21.49 0.73 -1.52
CA SER A 29 22.87 1.12 -1.17
C SER A 29 22.91 2.05 0.05
N GLY A 30 21.88 2.88 0.25
CA GLY A 30 21.71 3.74 1.42
C GLY A 30 21.47 2.96 2.70
N LEU A 31 20.66 1.90 2.66
CA LEU A 31 20.47 0.98 3.78
C LEU A 31 21.78 0.30 4.17
N LEU A 32 22.53 -0.22 3.18
CA LEU A 32 23.85 -0.82 3.43
C LEU A 32 24.82 0.17 4.08
N LYS A 33 24.88 1.40 3.56
CA LYS A 33 25.72 2.46 4.12
C LYS A 33 25.29 2.85 5.54
N TRP A 34 23.99 2.84 5.82
CA TRP A 34 23.48 3.13 7.15
C TRP A 34 23.88 2.04 8.15
N PHE A 35 23.72 0.76 7.81
CA PHE A 35 24.06 -0.34 8.72
C PHE A 35 25.56 -0.52 8.96
N HIS A 36 26.41 -0.27 7.96
CA HIS A 36 27.86 -0.48 8.10
C HIS A 36 28.66 0.79 8.42
N HIS A 37 28.20 1.96 7.97
CA HIS A 37 28.92 3.23 8.13
C HIS A 37 28.12 4.28 8.90
N TYR A 38 27.00 3.92 9.52
CA TYR A 38 26.16 4.77 10.37
C TYR A 38 25.73 6.11 9.75
N SER A 39 25.72 6.21 8.42
CA SER A 39 25.33 7.44 7.72
C SER A 39 24.07 7.22 6.89
N SER A 40 23.01 7.94 7.26
CA SER A 40 21.68 7.83 6.65
C SER A 40 21.46 8.77 5.47
N SER A 41 22.43 9.63 5.13
CA SER A 41 22.27 10.67 4.10
C SER A 41 21.87 10.10 2.74
N LEU A 42 22.47 8.98 2.34
CA LEU A 42 22.19 8.34 1.07
C LEU A 42 20.83 7.63 1.07
N LEU A 43 20.42 7.06 2.21
CA LEU A 43 19.07 6.51 2.39
C LEU A 43 18.00 7.60 2.25
N MET A 44 18.18 8.73 2.92
CA MET A 44 17.24 9.87 2.84
C MET A 44 17.14 10.42 1.43
N LEU A 45 18.26 10.51 0.71
CA LEU A 45 18.25 10.88 -0.71
C LEU A 45 17.47 9.88 -1.56
N GLY A 46 17.69 8.57 -1.35
CA GLY A 46 16.96 7.53 -2.07
C GLY A 46 15.45 7.61 -1.83
N LEU A 47 15.03 7.77 -0.58
CA LEU A 47 13.61 7.92 -0.21
C LEU A 47 12.99 9.19 -0.81
N LEU A 48 13.75 10.29 -0.89
CA LEU A 48 13.29 11.51 -1.56
C LEU A 48 13.09 11.28 -3.06
N ILE A 49 14.04 10.62 -3.73
CA ILE A 49 13.92 10.31 -5.16
C ILE A 49 12.70 9.42 -5.40
N THR A 50 12.56 8.32 -4.65
CA THR A 50 11.42 7.39 -4.85
C THR A 50 10.07 8.08 -4.62
N THR A 51 9.91 8.85 -3.55
CA THR A 51 8.67 9.60 -3.28
C THR A 51 8.34 10.61 -4.39
N LEU A 52 9.33 11.37 -4.86
CA LEU A 52 9.15 12.31 -5.97
C LEU A 52 8.76 11.59 -7.28
N THR A 53 9.33 10.43 -7.55
CA THR A 53 8.97 9.64 -8.75
C THR A 53 7.56 9.11 -8.69
N MET A 54 7.11 8.62 -7.52
CA MET A 54 5.74 8.11 -7.36
C MET A 54 4.70 9.23 -7.54
N ILE A 55 4.93 10.41 -6.94
CA ILE A 55 4.03 11.56 -7.08
C ILE A 55 3.93 12.01 -8.55
N GLN A 56 5.06 12.14 -9.24
CA GLN A 56 5.08 12.61 -10.63
C GLN A 56 4.51 11.58 -11.61
N TRP A 57 4.80 10.30 -11.40
CA TRP A 57 4.27 9.23 -12.24
C TRP A 57 2.75 9.09 -12.07
N TRP A 58 2.24 9.07 -10.85
CA TRP A 58 0.79 9.03 -10.63
C TRP A 58 0.08 10.27 -11.14
N ARG A 59 0.70 11.45 -11.03
CA ARG A 59 0.19 12.67 -11.67
C ARG A 59 0.02 12.46 -13.18
N ASP A 60 1.01 11.89 -13.86
CA ASP A 60 0.92 11.70 -15.31
C ASP A 60 -0.14 10.65 -15.68
N ILE A 61 -0.25 9.55 -14.92
CA ILE A 61 -1.36 8.57 -15.07
C ILE A 61 -2.73 9.22 -14.88
N THR A 62 -2.88 10.12 -13.88
CA THR A 62 -4.15 10.85 -13.72
C THR A 62 -4.44 11.75 -14.91
N ARG A 63 -3.43 12.38 -15.52
CA ARG A 63 -3.61 13.23 -16.70
C ARG A 63 -4.02 12.42 -17.93
N GLU A 64 -3.35 11.29 -18.16
CA GLU A 64 -3.66 10.33 -19.22
C GLU A 64 -5.10 9.81 -19.10
N GLY A 65 -5.52 9.51 -17.87
CA GLY A 65 -6.88 9.05 -17.57
C GLY A 65 -7.95 10.13 -17.72
N THR A 66 -7.84 11.24 -16.99
CA THR A 66 -8.94 12.22 -16.84
C THR A 66 -8.94 13.31 -17.90
N PHE A 67 -7.77 13.82 -18.31
CA PHE A 67 -7.69 14.97 -19.21
C PHE A 67 -7.49 14.56 -20.68
N GLN A 68 -6.77 13.47 -20.94
CA GLN A 68 -6.53 12.96 -22.29
C GLN A 68 -7.53 11.87 -22.71
N GLY A 69 -8.21 11.23 -21.76
CA GLY A 69 -9.25 10.23 -22.03
C GLY A 69 -8.71 8.91 -22.60
N LEU A 70 -7.45 8.56 -22.33
CA LEU A 70 -6.77 7.38 -22.91
C LEU A 70 -7.18 6.05 -22.23
N HIS A 71 -7.90 6.12 -21.11
CA HIS A 71 -8.40 4.95 -20.37
C HIS A 71 -9.71 4.41 -20.94
N THR A 72 -9.64 3.75 -22.10
CA THR A 72 -10.78 3.02 -22.68
C THR A 72 -11.20 1.83 -21.81
N TYR A 73 -12.37 1.26 -22.06
CA TYR A 73 -12.87 0.08 -21.33
C TYR A 73 -11.84 -1.07 -21.20
N PRO A 74 -11.20 -1.58 -22.28
CA PRO A 74 -10.20 -2.65 -22.14
C PRO A 74 -8.97 -2.22 -21.33
N VAL A 75 -8.56 -0.95 -21.40
CA VAL A 75 -7.46 -0.42 -20.57
C VAL A 75 -7.86 -0.44 -19.09
N THR A 76 -9.05 0.06 -18.75
CA THR A 76 -9.54 0.03 -17.35
C THR A 76 -9.72 -1.39 -16.82
N LEU A 77 -10.14 -2.34 -17.65
CA LEU A 77 -10.21 -3.76 -17.28
C LEU A 77 -8.80 -4.33 -16.99
N GLY A 78 -7.82 -3.97 -17.81
CA GLY A 78 -6.41 -4.31 -17.58
C GLY A 78 -5.87 -3.75 -16.25
N LEU A 79 -6.18 -2.48 -15.93
CA LEU A 79 -5.80 -1.87 -14.65
C LEU A 79 -6.43 -2.58 -13.45
N ARG A 80 -7.69 -3.03 -13.55
CA ARG A 80 -8.36 -3.82 -12.50
C ARG A 80 -7.66 -5.15 -12.26
N TRP A 81 -7.33 -5.89 -13.33
CA TRP A 81 -6.57 -7.13 -13.22
C TRP A 81 -5.18 -6.90 -12.63
N GLY A 82 -4.49 -5.82 -13.05
CA GLY A 82 -3.21 -5.42 -12.48
C GLY A 82 -3.29 -5.21 -10.96
N MET A 83 -4.30 -4.49 -10.47
CA MET A 83 -4.49 -4.27 -9.03
C MET A 83 -4.83 -5.56 -8.28
N ILE A 84 -5.66 -6.44 -8.85
CA ILE A 84 -5.98 -7.74 -8.24
C ILE A 84 -4.70 -8.57 -8.09
N LEU A 85 -3.89 -8.69 -9.14
CA LEU A 85 -2.64 -9.46 -9.12
C LEU A 85 -1.63 -8.86 -8.11
N PHE A 86 -1.55 -7.53 -8.03
CA PHE A 86 -0.72 -6.85 -7.03
C PHE A 86 -1.17 -7.16 -5.59
N ILE A 87 -2.47 -7.07 -5.29
CA ILE A 87 -3.00 -7.43 -3.96
C ILE A 87 -2.73 -8.91 -3.65
N VAL A 88 -2.89 -9.81 -4.64
CA VAL A 88 -2.57 -11.23 -4.47
C VAL A 88 -1.10 -11.42 -4.09
N SER A 89 -0.16 -10.71 -4.74
CA SER A 89 1.26 -10.79 -4.36
C SER A 89 1.53 -10.31 -2.93
N GLU A 90 0.83 -9.26 -2.46
CA GLU A 90 0.94 -8.78 -1.08
C GLU A 90 0.37 -9.80 -0.08
N VAL A 91 -0.73 -10.48 -0.40
CA VAL A 91 -1.28 -11.57 0.45
C VAL A 91 -0.27 -12.70 0.62
N PHE A 92 0.43 -13.10 -0.45
CA PHE A 92 1.49 -14.11 -0.36
C PHE A 92 2.72 -13.62 0.41
N PHE A 93 3.07 -12.34 0.29
CA PHE A 93 4.10 -11.72 1.11
C PHE A 93 3.75 -11.81 2.61
N PHE A 94 2.53 -11.47 3.00
CA PHE A 94 2.07 -11.63 4.40
C PHE A 94 1.99 -13.09 4.86
N LEU A 95 1.62 -14.02 3.97
CA LEU A 95 1.59 -15.45 4.26
C LEU A 95 2.95 -15.97 4.74
N SER A 96 4.06 -15.40 4.24
CA SER A 96 5.41 -15.76 4.69
C SER A 96 5.67 -15.39 6.17
N PHE A 97 5.14 -14.24 6.64
CA PHE A 97 5.24 -13.86 8.05
C PHE A 97 4.35 -14.71 8.94
N PHE A 98 3.12 -15.03 8.49
CA PHE A 98 2.27 -15.97 9.21
C PHE A 98 2.92 -17.35 9.32
N TRP A 99 3.55 -17.82 8.26
CA TRP A 99 4.30 -19.08 8.28
C TRP A 99 5.41 -19.04 9.35
N ALA A 100 6.23 -17.97 9.37
CA ALA A 100 7.29 -17.81 10.37
C ALA A 100 6.73 -17.77 11.81
N PHE A 101 5.60 -17.10 12.02
CA PHE A 101 4.90 -17.04 13.31
C PHE A 101 4.38 -18.42 13.74
N PHE A 102 3.68 -19.15 12.87
CA PHE A 102 3.16 -20.48 13.21
C PHE A 102 4.27 -21.51 13.42
N HIS A 103 5.33 -21.44 12.62
CA HIS A 103 6.49 -22.32 12.79
C HIS A 103 7.13 -22.16 14.17
N SER A 104 7.34 -20.92 14.61
CA SER A 104 7.96 -20.62 15.92
C SER A 104 7.03 -20.83 17.11
N SER A 105 5.73 -20.55 16.97
CA SER A 105 4.76 -20.67 18.07
C SER A 105 4.23 -22.08 18.31
N LEU A 106 4.08 -22.90 17.25
CA LEU A 106 3.57 -24.27 17.38
C LEU A 106 4.64 -25.25 17.86
N VAL A 107 5.91 -25.00 17.56
CA VAL A 107 7.05 -25.83 17.98
C VAL A 107 8.12 -24.94 18.64
N PRO A 108 7.87 -24.45 19.86
CA PRO A 108 8.82 -23.58 20.56
C PRO A 108 10.11 -24.33 20.91
N THR A 109 11.26 -23.69 20.69
CA THR A 109 12.56 -24.27 21.03
C THR A 109 12.76 -24.35 22.54
N SER A 110 13.67 -25.21 22.98
CA SER A 110 14.04 -25.35 24.40
C SER A 110 14.55 -24.04 25.01
N GLU A 111 15.21 -23.20 24.22
CA GLU A 111 15.70 -21.88 24.60
C GLU A 111 14.57 -20.93 25.05
N LEU A 112 13.36 -21.11 24.51
CA LEU A 112 12.18 -20.32 24.88
C LEU A 112 11.42 -20.88 26.09
N GLY A 113 11.86 -22.02 26.63
CA GLY A 113 11.19 -22.72 27.73
C GLY A 113 10.10 -23.70 27.30
N VAL A 114 10.08 -24.13 26.02
CA VAL A 114 9.10 -25.07 25.44
C VAL A 114 7.64 -24.61 25.66
N CYS A 115 7.41 -23.30 25.68
CA CYS A 115 6.08 -22.70 25.81
C CYS A 115 5.94 -21.49 24.89
N TRP A 116 4.69 -21.17 24.55
CA TRP A 116 4.33 -19.96 23.82
C TRP A 116 3.18 -19.25 24.56
N PRO A 117 3.30 -17.95 24.86
CA PRO A 117 4.44 -17.06 24.63
C PRO A 117 5.71 -17.50 25.38
N PRO A 118 6.91 -17.13 24.91
CA PRO A 118 8.16 -17.40 25.60
C PRO A 118 8.17 -16.90 27.04
N ALA A 119 8.87 -17.62 27.92
CA ALA A 119 8.97 -17.25 29.33
C ALA A 119 9.50 -15.81 29.49
N GLY A 120 8.79 -14.98 30.28
CA GLY A 120 9.14 -13.58 30.53
C GLY A 120 8.50 -12.56 29.58
N ILE A 121 7.82 -13.01 28.51
CA ILE A 121 7.04 -12.13 27.64
C ILE A 121 5.62 -12.01 28.16
N ILE A 122 5.19 -10.79 28.46
CA ILE A 122 3.80 -10.47 28.82
C ILE A 122 3.09 -9.98 27.54
N PRO A 123 2.19 -10.77 26.95
CA PRO A 123 1.48 -10.35 25.74
C PRO A 123 0.48 -9.22 26.04
N PHE A 124 0.20 -8.41 25.03
CA PHE A 124 -0.88 -7.43 25.10
C PHE A 124 -2.23 -8.11 25.29
N ASN A 125 -3.12 -7.46 26.03
CA ASN A 125 -4.50 -7.93 26.15
C ASN A 125 -5.25 -7.69 24.82
N PRO A 126 -5.70 -8.74 24.12
CA PRO A 126 -6.36 -8.58 22.82
C PRO A 126 -7.69 -7.83 22.92
N LEU A 127 -8.33 -7.78 24.10
CA LEU A 127 -9.64 -7.15 24.31
C LEU A 127 -9.56 -5.62 24.55
N GLN A 128 -8.35 -5.05 24.60
CA GLN A 128 -8.15 -3.61 24.83
C GLN A 128 -7.97 -2.86 23.50
N ILE A 129 -6.80 -2.25 23.30
CA ILE A 129 -6.46 -1.47 22.10
C ILE A 129 -6.56 -2.32 20.83
N PRO A 130 -6.12 -3.59 20.78
CA PRO A 130 -6.24 -4.40 19.56
C PRO A 130 -7.70 -4.58 19.11
N LEU A 131 -8.63 -4.86 20.05
CA LEU A 131 -10.05 -4.96 19.73
C LEU A 131 -10.60 -3.64 19.18
N LEU A 132 -10.23 -2.51 19.78
CA LEU A 132 -10.62 -1.19 19.29
C LEU A 132 -10.11 -0.97 17.85
N ASN A 133 -8.85 -1.32 17.57
CA ASN A 133 -8.27 -1.24 16.24
C ASN A 133 -9.04 -2.07 15.20
N THR A 134 -9.49 -3.28 15.57
CA THR A 134 -10.35 -4.08 14.68
C THR A 134 -11.70 -3.41 14.40
N ALA A 135 -12.33 -2.82 15.42
CA ALA A 135 -13.60 -2.12 15.26
C ALA A 135 -13.45 -0.87 14.37
N ILE A 136 -12.34 -0.13 14.50
CA ILE A 136 -12.02 1.03 13.65
C ILE A 136 -11.85 0.62 12.18
N LEU A 137 -11.10 -0.45 11.91
CA LEU A 137 -10.91 -0.95 10.55
C LEU A 137 -12.23 -1.40 9.92
N LEU A 138 -13.07 -2.13 10.67
CA LEU A 138 -14.40 -2.53 10.20
C LEU A 138 -15.31 -1.33 9.94
N ALA A 139 -15.31 -0.34 10.84
CA ALA A 139 -16.05 0.90 10.66
C ALA A 139 -15.60 1.67 9.42
N SER A 140 -14.28 1.75 9.18
CA SER A 140 -13.71 2.38 7.98
C SER A 140 -14.13 1.67 6.68
N GLY A 141 -14.30 0.34 6.75
CA GLY A 141 -14.88 -0.46 5.66
C GLY A 141 -16.33 -0.09 5.35
N VAL A 142 -17.15 0.21 6.37
CA VAL A 142 -18.53 0.68 6.17
C VAL A 142 -18.57 2.11 5.61
N THR A 143 -17.69 3.00 6.07
CA THR A 143 -17.69 4.39 5.57
C THR A 143 -17.20 4.50 4.13
N VAL A 144 -16.27 3.64 3.69
CA VAL A 144 -15.80 3.63 2.29
C VAL A 144 -16.83 3.00 1.35
N THR A 145 -17.58 1.98 1.79
CA THR A 145 -18.69 1.44 0.97
C THR A 145 -19.82 2.46 0.83
N TRP A 146 -20.13 3.21 1.88
CA TRP A 146 -21.03 4.36 1.80
C TRP A 146 -20.52 5.42 0.82
N ALA A 147 -19.22 5.77 0.87
CA ALA A 147 -18.62 6.72 -0.07
C ALA A 147 -18.71 6.26 -1.53
N HIS A 148 -18.53 4.96 -1.77
CA HIS A 148 -18.64 4.33 -3.08
C HIS A 148 -20.09 4.33 -3.61
N HIS A 149 -21.08 3.98 -2.77
CA HIS A 149 -22.49 4.08 -3.15
C HIS A 149 -22.91 5.53 -3.44
N GLY A 150 -22.46 6.49 -2.61
CA GLY A 150 -22.68 7.91 -2.88
C GLY A 150 -22.10 8.38 -4.21
N LEU A 151 -20.94 7.84 -4.62
CA LEU A 151 -20.35 8.13 -5.92
C LEU A 151 -21.20 7.55 -7.07
N MET A 152 -21.68 6.31 -6.94
CA MET A 152 -22.53 5.67 -7.95
C MET A 152 -23.90 6.36 -8.11
N GLU A 153 -24.44 6.92 -7.03
CA GLU A 153 -25.69 7.68 -7.01
C GLU A 153 -25.50 9.17 -7.40
N ASN A 154 -24.30 9.57 -7.82
CA ASN A 154 -23.94 10.96 -8.15
C ASN A 154 -24.14 11.97 -6.99
N ASN A 155 -24.16 11.50 -5.74
CA ASN A 155 -24.27 12.36 -4.57
C ASN A 155 -22.88 12.74 -4.05
N HIS A 156 -22.34 13.84 -4.59
CA HIS A 156 -21.01 14.34 -4.26
C HIS A 156 -20.81 14.61 -2.75
N SER A 157 -21.82 15.17 -2.09
CA SER A 157 -21.72 15.51 -0.66
C SER A 157 -21.54 14.27 0.22
N GLN A 158 -22.32 13.22 -0.04
CA GLN A 158 -22.27 11.95 0.69
C GLN A 158 -20.97 11.19 0.39
N SER A 159 -20.54 11.17 -0.88
CA SER A 159 -19.28 10.53 -1.27
C SER A 159 -18.08 11.16 -0.58
N LEU A 160 -18.00 12.51 -0.58
CA LEU A 160 -16.94 13.25 0.10
C LEU A 160 -16.95 13.01 1.61
N GLN A 161 -18.12 13.03 2.23
CA GLN A 161 -18.27 12.83 3.67
C GLN A 161 -17.85 11.40 4.10
N GLY A 162 -18.30 10.38 3.38
CA GLY A 162 -17.90 8.99 3.65
C GLY A 162 -16.39 8.77 3.49
N LEU A 163 -15.79 9.34 2.44
CA LEU A 163 -14.35 9.26 2.23
C LEU A 163 -13.57 10.00 3.32
N PHE A 164 -14.03 11.19 3.72
CA PHE A 164 -13.43 11.98 4.80
C PHE A 164 -13.38 11.21 6.12
N PHE A 165 -14.49 10.59 6.53
CA PHE A 165 -14.51 9.75 7.73
C PHE A 165 -13.62 8.53 7.62
N THR A 166 -13.57 7.89 6.45
CA THR A 166 -12.67 6.74 6.20
C THR A 166 -11.22 7.13 6.44
N VAL A 167 -10.77 8.27 5.91
CA VAL A 167 -9.40 8.78 6.08
C VAL A 167 -9.11 9.11 7.54
N ILE A 168 -10.05 9.75 8.25
CA ILE A 168 -9.89 10.05 9.69
C ILE A 168 -9.75 8.76 10.50
N LEU A 169 -10.59 7.75 10.26
CA LEU A 169 -10.51 6.47 10.95
C LEU A 169 -9.18 5.76 10.66
N GLY A 170 -8.67 5.87 9.43
CA GLY A 170 -7.33 5.37 9.06
C GLY A 170 -6.22 6.07 9.84
N ILE A 171 -6.23 7.41 9.92
CA ILE A 171 -5.26 8.18 10.70
C ILE A 171 -5.37 7.81 12.19
N TYR A 172 -6.58 7.69 12.71
CA TYR A 172 -6.81 7.30 14.10
C TYR A 172 -6.25 5.90 14.41
N PHE A 173 -6.46 4.93 13.52
CA PHE A 173 -5.83 3.61 13.61
C PHE A 173 -4.29 3.72 13.65
N THR A 174 -3.68 4.54 12.79
CA THR A 174 -2.22 4.70 12.78
C THR A 174 -1.64 5.39 14.01
N ILE A 175 -2.43 6.20 14.74
CA ILE A 175 -1.99 6.83 16.00
C ILE A 175 -2.07 5.85 17.17
N LEU A 176 -3.02 4.92 17.14
CA LEU A 176 -3.19 3.89 18.16
C LEU A 176 -2.19 2.74 18.02
N GLN A 177 -1.64 2.53 16.83
CA GLN A 177 -0.70 1.46 16.49
C GLN A 177 0.74 1.84 16.80
#